data_AF-A0A9D8AL89-F1
#
_entry.id   AF-A0A9D8AL89-F1
#
_cell.length_a   1.000
_cell.length_b   1.000
_cell.length_c   1.000
_cell.angle_alpha   90.00
_cell.angle_beta   90.00
_cell.angle_gamma   90.00
#
_symmetry.space_group_name_H-M   'P 1'
#
loop_
_entity.id
_entity.type
_entity.pdbx_description
1 polymer ?
#
loop_
_entity_poly.entity_id
_entity_poly.type
_entity_poly.pdbx_seq_one_letter_code
_entity_poly.pdbx_strand_id
1 'polypeptide(L)'
;MKKPKLHRQETSYSCMVACLNMVLDFYGIEEDESSLRKKSKTKFYGTHPINIVECAKSFGFEAYVNSFDFNKLQVLLRQNLPVITNIIKHDGDEFYIHSVVVYRIERNSIYLLDPEDGEIKTSCKKFETLWGQNDYIGIVISKKDK
;
A
#
# COMPACT_ATOMS: atom_id res chain seq x y z
N MET A 1 2.83 11.35 -13.08
CA MET A 1 2.40 10.02 -12.60
C MET A 1 0.89 10.01 -12.45
N LYS A 2 0.24 8.89 -12.78
CA LYS A 2 -1.20 8.72 -12.55
C LYS A 2 -1.42 8.52 -11.04
N LYS A 3 -2.43 9.17 -10.46
CA LYS A 3 -2.85 8.92 -9.07
C LYS A 3 -3.75 7.68 -9.07
N PRO A 4 -3.53 6.68 -8.20
CA PRO A 4 -4.49 5.58 -8.02
C PRO A 4 -5.85 6.11 -7.55
N LYS A 5 -6.93 5.45 -7.93
CA LYS A 5 -8.26 5.77 -7.40
C LYS A 5 -8.32 5.36 -5.92
N LEU A 6 -9.00 6.16 -5.09
CA LEU A 6 -9.20 5.81 -3.68
C LEU A 6 -10.25 4.70 -3.57
N HIS A 7 -9.89 3.62 -2.88
CA HIS A 7 -10.82 2.59 -2.42
C HIS A 7 -10.83 2.59 -0.89
N ARG A 8 -11.99 2.85 -0.29
CA ARG A 8 -12.17 2.86 1.17
C ARG A 8 -12.20 1.41 1.66
N GLN A 9 -11.63 1.15 2.84
CA GLN A 9 -11.75 -0.16 3.49
C GLN A 9 -13.19 -0.43 3.92
N GLU A 10 -13.73 -1.60 3.58
CA GLU A 10 -15.07 -2.02 4.00
C GLU A 10 -15.11 -2.53 5.45
N THR A 11 -13.96 -2.93 6.02
CA THR A 11 -13.86 -3.39 7.42
C THR A 11 -12.68 -2.76 8.12
N SER A 12 -12.67 -2.77 9.46
CA SER A 12 -11.57 -2.24 10.28
C SER A 12 -10.23 -2.96 10.07
N TYR A 13 -10.25 -4.17 9.50
CA TYR A 13 -9.08 -5.04 9.32
C TYR A 13 -8.68 -5.25 7.85
N SER A 14 -9.27 -4.51 6.91
CA SER A 14 -9.04 -4.69 5.48
C SER A 14 -8.21 -3.60 4.80
N CYS A 15 -7.53 -2.73 5.56
CA CYS A 15 -6.71 -1.64 5.03
C CYS A 15 -5.69 -2.09 3.96
N MET A 16 -4.99 -3.22 4.19
CA MET A 16 -4.02 -3.75 3.22
C MET A 16 -4.68 -4.27 1.94
N VAL A 17 -5.90 -4.82 2.05
CA VAL A 17 -6.69 -5.30 0.91
C VAL A 17 -7.25 -4.14 0.11
N ALA A 18 -7.71 -3.08 0.77
CA ALA A 18 -8.11 -1.84 0.11
C ALA A 18 -6.92 -1.23 -0.64
N CYS A 19 -5.71 -1.26 -0.07
CA CYS A 19 -4.49 -0.85 -0.76
C CYS A 19 -4.18 -1.70 -1.99
N LEU A 20 -4.36 -3.03 -1.91
CA LEU A 20 -4.27 -3.90 -3.08
C LEU A 20 -5.29 -3.52 -4.14
N ASN A 21 -6.54 -3.26 -3.76
CA ASN A 21 -7.59 -2.82 -4.68
C ASN A 21 -7.19 -1.54 -5.43
N MET A 22 -6.70 -0.53 -4.71
CA MET A 22 -6.21 0.72 -5.32
C MET A 22 -5.09 0.48 -6.35
N VAL A 23 -4.16 -0.44 -6.07
CA VAL A 23 -3.05 -0.76 -6.98
C VAL A 23 -3.52 -1.60 -8.18
N LEU A 24 -4.49 -2.50 -8.01
CA LEU A 24 -5.10 -3.25 -9.10
C LEU A 24 -5.89 -2.32 -10.05
N ASP A 25 -6.73 -1.44 -9.50
CA ASP A 25 -7.49 -0.43 -10.26
C ASP A 25 -6.54 0.51 -11.02
N PHE A 26 -5.42 0.90 -10.41
CA PHE A 26 -4.38 1.67 -11.07
C PHE A 26 -3.89 1.01 -12.37
N TYR A 27 -3.81 -0.33 -12.39
CA TYR A 27 -3.47 -1.14 -13.56
C TYR A 27 -4.64 -1.51 -14.47
N GLY A 28 -5.87 -1.10 -14.12
CA GLY A 28 -7.09 -1.34 -14.88
C GLY A 28 -7.81 -2.66 -14.53
N ILE A 29 -7.55 -3.22 -13.35
CA ILE A 29 -8.26 -4.39 -12.84
C ILE A 29 -9.25 -3.94 -11.77
N GLU A 30 -10.54 -4.08 -12.06
CA GLU A 30 -11.62 -3.77 -11.13
C GLU A 30 -12.08 -5.06 -10.41
N GLU A 31 -12.03 -5.06 -9.08
CA GLU A 31 -12.48 -6.19 -8.24
C GLU A 31 -13.14 -5.68 -6.95
N ASP A 32 -14.12 -6.45 -6.46
CA ASP A 32 -14.75 -6.18 -5.18
C ASP A 32 -13.79 -6.46 -4.01
N GLU A 33 -13.80 -5.60 -2.99
CA GLU A 33 -12.93 -5.79 -1.83
C GLU A 33 -13.24 -7.11 -1.11
N SER A 34 -14.51 -7.52 -1.07
CA SER A 34 -14.92 -8.82 -0.50
C SER A 34 -14.30 -10.03 -1.22
N SER A 35 -14.13 -9.96 -2.55
CA SER A 35 -13.42 -10.96 -3.36
C SER A 35 -11.94 -10.97 -3.01
N LEU A 36 -11.32 -9.78 -2.96
CA LEU A 36 -9.91 -9.62 -2.63
C LEU A 36 -9.59 -10.07 -1.19
N ARG A 37 -10.49 -9.84 -0.22
CA ARG A 37 -10.35 -10.33 1.15
C ARG A 37 -10.23 -11.85 1.20
N LYS A 38 -11.11 -12.55 0.46
CA LYS A 38 -11.09 -14.01 0.34
C LYS A 38 -9.81 -14.50 -0.33
N LYS A 39 -9.44 -13.94 -1.49
CA LYS A 39 -8.22 -14.30 -2.23
C LYS A 39 -6.94 -14.04 -1.40
N SER A 40 -6.93 -12.98 -0.60
CA SER A 40 -5.80 -12.61 0.27
C SER A 40 -5.82 -13.30 1.63
N LYS A 41 -6.75 -14.25 1.88
CA LYS A 41 -6.87 -15.00 3.13
C LYS A 41 -6.94 -14.07 4.36
N THR A 42 -7.66 -12.96 4.21
CA THR A 42 -7.78 -11.89 5.22
C THR A 42 -8.49 -12.40 6.45
N LYS A 43 -8.00 -12.03 7.63
CA LYS A 43 -8.61 -12.37 8.92
C LYS A 43 -9.00 -11.10 9.68
N PHE A 44 -9.71 -11.26 10.78
CA PHE A 44 -10.16 -10.15 11.62
C PHE A 44 -9.01 -9.32 12.24
N TYR A 45 -7.78 -9.87 12.27
CA TYR A 45 -6.58 -9.18 12.72
C TYR A 45 -5.72 -8.63 11.56
N GLY A 46 -6.21 -8.69 10.33
CA GLY A 46 -5.54 -8.16 9.14
C GLY A 46 -5.08 -9.22 8.15
N THR A 47 -4.22 -8.79 7.23
CA THR A 47 -3.71 -9.59 6.11
C THR A 47 -2.19 -9.64 6.14
N HIS A 48 -1.62 -10.83 5.97
CA HIS A 48 -0.18 -10.97 5.89
C HIS A 48 0.34 -10.46 4.53
N PRO A 49 1.45 -9.69 4.47
CA PRO A 49 1.97 -9.13 3.22
C PRO A 49 2.20 -10.17 2.10
N ILE A 50 2.62 -11.38 2.46
CA ILE A 50 2.83 -12.46 1.47
C ILE A 50 1.53 -12.84 0.75
N ASN A 51 0.38 -12.78 1.41
CA ASN A 51 -0.90 -13.11 0.78
C ASN A 51 -1.32 -12.04 -0.23
N ILE A 52 -0.93 -10.79 -0.02
CA ILE A 52 -1.12 -9.71 -1.00
C ILE A 52 -0.27 -9.97 -2.23
N VAL A 53 0.99 -10.37 -2.03
CA VAL A 53 1.90 -10.77 -3.12
C VAL A 53 1.33 -11.95 -3.91
N GLU A 54 0.87 -13.01 -3.24
CA GLU A 54 0.20 -14.15 -3.86
C GLU A 54 -1.07 -13.75 -4.63
N CYS A 55 -1.90 -12.91 -4.02
CA CYS A 55 -3.13 -12.42 -4.64
C CYS A 55 -2.81 -11.62 -5.90
N ALA A 56 -1.88 -10.67 -5.85
CA ALA A 56 -1.45 -9.88 -7.01
C ALA A 56 -0.91 -10.79 -8.13
N LYS A 57 -0.11 -11.80 -7.79
CA LYS A 57 0.40 -12.79 -8.77
C LYS A 57 -0.73 -13.58 -9.45
N SER A 58 -1.81 -13.89 -8.73
CA SER A 58 -2.97 -14.58 -9.31
C SER A 58 -3.70 -13.74 -10.38
N PHE A 59 -3.54 -12.41 -10.36
CA PHE A 59 -4.00 -11.49 -11.41
C PHE A 59 -2.98 -11.31 -12.55
N GLY A 60 -1.89 -12.09 -12.56
CA GLY A 60 -0.88 -12.05 -13.63
C GLY A 60 0.23 -11.03 -13.45
N PHE A 61 0.30 -10.33 -12.31
CA PHE A 61 1.37 -9.39 -12.00
C PHE A 61 2.63 -10.08 -11.49
N GLU A 62 3.75 -9.36 -11.55
CA GLU A 62 4.88 -9.61 -10.66
C GLU A 62 4.65 -8.85 -9.36
N ALA A 63 4.98 -9.49 -8.25
CA ALA A 63 4.88 -8.86 -6.95
C ALA A 63 5.93 -9.42 -5.99
N TYR A 64 6.42 -8.54 -5.12
CA TYR A 64 7.32 -8.89 -4.03
C TYR A 64 7.09 -7.99 -2.83
N VAL A 65 7.48 -8.47 -1.66
CA VAL A 65 7.55 -7.72 -0.42
C VAL A 65 9.00 -7.72 0.04
N ASN A 66 9.53 -6.54 0.40
CA ASN A 66 10.86 -6.43 0.96
C ASN A 66 10.97 -5.18 1.85
N SER A 67 11.99 -5.13 2.69
CA SER A 67 12.43 -3.87 3.29
C SER A 67 13.31 -3.12 2.29
N PHE A 68 13.14 -1.81 2.18
CA PHE A 68 14.04 -0.97 1.38
C PHE A 68 14.12 0.46 1.89
N ASP A 69 15.22 1.15 1.56
CA ASP A 69 15.45 2.52 2.00
C ASP A 69 14.59 3.55 1.24
N PHE A 70 14.59 4.80 1.73
CA PHE A 70 13.85 5.89 1.12
C PHE A 70 14.28 6.19 -0.32
N ASN A 71 15.56 5.96 -0.66
CA ASN A 71 16.06 6.13 -2.02
C ASN A 71 15.42 5.13 -2.99
N LYS A 72 15.31 3.86 -2.60
CA LYS A 72 14.64 2.83 -3.39
C LYS A 72 13.15 3.14 -3.55
N LEU A 73 12.47 3.61 -2.50
CA LEU A 73 11.09 4.09 -2.61
C LEU A 73 10.95 5.18 -3.68
N GLN A 74 11.83 6.18 -3.69
CA GLN A 74 11.82 7.23 -4.72
C GLN A 74 12.04 6.67 -6.13
N VAL A 75 12.94 5.70 -6.31
CA VAL A 75 13.18 5.05 -7.61
C VAL A 75 11.90 4.36 -8.11
N LEU A 76 11.24 3.58 -7.25
CA LEU A 76 10.00 2.86 -7.59
C LEU A 76 8.90 3.83 -8.03
N LEU A 77 8.71 4.92 -7.28
CA LEU A 77 7.72 5.94 -7.62
C LEU A 77 8.06 6.65 -8.95
N ARG A 78 9.33 6.96 -9.22
CA ARG A 78 9.74 7.52 -10.52
C ARG A 78 9.45 6.58 -11.69
N GLN A 79 9.44 5.26 -11.45
CA GLN A 79 9.02 4.24 -12.42
C GLN A 79 7.50 4.08 -12.52
N ASN A 80 6.72 4.96 -11.89
CA ASN A 80 5.26 4.92 -11.85
C ASN A 80 4.72 3.63 -11.21
N LEU A 81 5.44 3.11 -10.21
CA LEU A 81 5.06 1.96 -9.39
C LEU A 81 4.59 2.46 -8.01
N PRO A 82 3.26 2.53 -7.75
CA PRO A 82 2.77 2.79 -6.40
C PRO A 82 3.19 1.66 -5.46
N VAL A 83 3.47 2.00 -4.20
CA VAL A 83 3.98 1.07 -3.19
C VAL A 83 2.95 0.94 -2.08
N ILE A 84 2.53 -0.29 -1.78
CA ILE A 84 1.74 -0.57 -0.58
C ILE A 84 2.72 -0.71 0.59
N THR A 85 2.47 -0.02 1.69
CA THR A 85 3.33 -0.08 2.86
C THR A 85 2.54 0.03 4.15
N ASN A 86 3.18 -0.32 5.26
CA ASN A 86 2.64 -0.15 6.59
C ASN A 86 3.28 1.05 7.28
N ILE A 87 2.46 1.83 7.96
CA ILE A 87 2.86 2.92 8.85
C ILE A 87 2.24 2.69 10.21
N ILE A 88 2.84 3.28 11.24
CA ILE A 88 2.20 3.40 12.54
C ILE A 88 1.21 4.58 12.50
N LYS A 89 -0.04 4.34 12.91
CA LYS A 89 -1.03 5.37 13.25
C LYS A 89 -1.28 5.38 14.74
N HIS A 90 -1.61 6.56 15.26
CA HIS A 90 -1.92 6.77 16.67
C HIS A 90 -3.41 7.11 16.82
N ASP A 91 -4.03 6.53 17.83
CA ASP A 91 -5.38 6.86 18.30
C ASP A 91 -5.31 7.12 19.80
N GLY A 92 -5.26 8.40 20.18
CA GLY A 92 -4.91 8.81 21.54
C GLY A 92 -3.52 8.32 21.94
N ASP A 93 -3.45 7.56 23.04
CA ASP A 93 -2.23 6.95 23.57
C ASP A 93 -1.92 5.57 22.94
N GLU A 94 -2.86 5.03 22.14
CA GLU A 94 -2.67 3.74 21.46
C GLU A 94 -2.07 3.92 20.06
N PHE A 95 -1.45 2.86 19.56
CA PHE A 95 -0.94 2.81 18.20
C PHE A 95 -1.31 1.50 17.51
N TYR A 96 -1.48 1.55 16.20
CA TYR A 96 -1.77 0.38 15.38
C TYR A 96 -1.05 0.44 14.04
N ILE A 97 -0.85 -0.73 13.45
CA ILE A 97 -0.25 -0.87 12.12
C ILE A 97 -1.34 -0.61 11.08
N HIS A 98 -1.10 0.35 10.19
CA HIS A 98 -2.02 0.71 9.13
C HIS A 98 -1.37 0.63 7.76
N SER A 99 -2.10 0.13 6.76
CA SER A 99 -1.59 0.06 5.39
C SER A 99 -2.05 1.27 4.56
N VAL A 100 -1.12 1.82 3.78
CA VAL A 100 -1.34 2.94 2.86
C VAL A 100 -0.66 2.68 1.52
N VAL A 101 -1.09 3.40 0.49
CA VAL A 101 -0.41 3.41 -0.82
C VAL A 101 0.38 4.69 -0.98
N VAL A 102 1.71 4.58 -1.04
CA VAL A 102 2.57 5.68 -1.45
C VAL A 102 2.53 5.76 -2.96
N TYR A 103 2.19 6.93 -3.51
CA TYR A 103 2.09 7.08 -4.96
C TYR A 103 2.83 8.29 -5.52
N ARG A 104 3.35 9.22 -4.71
CA ARG A 104 4.11 10.37 -5.21
C ARG A 104 5.00 10.97 -4.13
N ILE A 105 6.19 11.40 -4.54
CA ILE A 105 7.08 12.26 -3.76
C ILE A 105 7.36 13.51 -4.60
N GLU A 106 7.26 14.67 -3.98
CA GLU A 106 7.61 15.95 -4.61
C GLU A 106 8.30 16.86 -3.59
N ARG A 107 9.52 17.31 -3.94
CA ARG A 107 10.37 18.11 -3.04
C ARG A 107 10.54 17.39 -1.69
N ASN A 108 9.98 17.94 -0.62
CA ASN A 108 10.02 17.37 0.74
C ASN A 108 8.62 16.88 1.21
N SER A 109 7.70 16.67 0.27
CA SER A 109 6.36 16.16 0.54
C SER A 109 6.18 14.77 -0.07
N ILE A 110 5.47 13.92 0.66
CA ILE A 110 5.05 12.60 0.21
C ILE A 110 3.52 12.50 0.25
N TYR A 111 2.97 11.81 -0.74
CA TYR A 111 1.55 11.68 -0.98
C TYR A 111 1.15 10.22 -0.85
N LEU A 112 0.17 9.99 0.02
CA LEU A 112 -0.36 8.68 0.37
C LEU A 112 -1.84 8.63 0.01
N LEU A 113 -2.31 7.44 -0.35
CA LEU A 113 -3.72 7.10 -0.28
C LEU A 113 -3.92 6.17 0.91
N ASP A 114 -4.62 6.68 1.89
CA ASP A 114 -5.04 5.98 3.09
C ASP A 114 -6.48 5.49 2.88
N PRO A 115 -6.76 4.18 3.03
CA PRO A 115 -8.11 3.64 2.84
C PRO A 115 -9.13 4.16 3.88
N GLU A 116 -8.68 4.66 5.02
CA GLU A 116 -9.52 5.22 6.10
C GLU A 116 -9.66 6.75 6.00
N ASP A 117 -8.56 7.47 5.75
CA ASP A 117 -8.55 8.95 5.76
C ASP A 117 -8.62 9.58 4.37
N GLY A 118 -8.19 8.87 3.33
CA GLY A 118 -8.22 9.29 1.95
C GLY A 118 -6.86 9.80 1.51
N GLU A 119 -6.82 10.89 0.75
CA GLU A 119 -5.53 11.44 0.32
C GLU A 119 -4.84 12.19 1.47
N ILE A 120 -3.63 11.76 1.80
CA ILE A 120 -2.80 12.39 2.82
C ILE A 120 -1.56 12.99 2.16
N LYS A 121 -1.25 14.24 2.51
CA LYS A 121 0.04 14.88 2.21
C LYS A 121 0.79 15.14 3.52
N THR A 122 2.01 14.64 3.62
CA THR A 122 2.87 14.85 4.80
C THR A 122 4.32 15.11 4.38
N SER A 123 5.19 15.44 5.34
CA SER A 123 6.63 15.57 5.07
C SER A 123 7.27 14.20 4.89
N CYS A 124 8.29 14.12 4.04
CA CYS A 124 9.07 12.89 3.85
C CYS A 124 9.64 12.38 5.17
N LYS A 125 10.19 13.28 6.01
CA LYS A 125 10.72 12.95 7.34
C LYS A 125 9.68 12.32 8.26
N LYS A 126 8.48 12.90 8.35
CA LYS A 126 7.41 12.36 9.20
C LYS A 126 7.00 10.97 8.73
N PHE A 127 6.81 10.79 7.42
CA PHE A 127 6.49 9.50 6.85
C PHE A 127 7.58 8.46 7.13
N GLU A 128 8.84 8.79 6.86
CA GLU A 128 9.97 7.87 7.02
C GLU A 128 10.13 7.42 8.48
N THR A 129 9.84 8.29 9.45
CA THR A 129 9.79 7.92 10.87
C THR A 129 8.68 6.88 11.15
N LEU A 130 7.45 7.11 10.66
CA LEU A 130 6.32 6.20 10.89
C LEU A 130 6.46 4.87 10.12
N TRP A 131 7.06 4.92 8.94
CA TRP A 131 7.34 3.76 8.09
C TRP A 131 8.50 2.92 8.66
N GLY A 132 9.55 3.57 9.16
CA GLY A 132 10.71 2.91 9.75
C GLY A 132 10.42 2.17 11.06
N GLN A 133 9.37 2.56 11.78
CA GLN A 133 8.88 1.81 12.95
C GLN A 133 8.30 0.43 12.59
N ASN A 134 8.01 0.19 11.31
CA ASN A 134 7.55 -1.10 10.79
C ASN A 134 8.52 -1.62 9.69
N ASP A 135 9.82 -1.54 9.99
CA ASP A 135 10.92 -2.15 9.23
C ASP A 135 11.05 -1.72 7.76
N TYR A 136 10.53 -0.54 7.41
CA TYR A 136 10.57 -0.03 6.03
C TYR A 136 9.99 -1.02 5.00
N ILE A 137 9.01 -1.83 5.41
CA ILE A 137 8.42 -2.85 4.54
C ILE A 137 7.62 -2.18 3.43
N GLY A 138 7.81 -2.64 2.19
CA GLY A 138 6.98 -2.25 1.05
C GLY A 138 6.65 -3.45 0.17
N ILE A 139 5.42 -3.46 -0.35
CA ILE A 139 4.96 -4.39 -1.38
C ILE A 139 4.94 -3.63 -2.71
N VAL A 140 5.62 -4.19 -3.68
CA VAL A 140 5.68 -3.66 -5.05
C VAL A 140 4.96 -4.63 -5.96
N ILE A 141 4.09 -4.11 -6.80
CA ILE A 141 3.34 -4.84 -7.83
C ILE A 141 3.69 -4.20 -9.16
N SER A 142 4.05 -4.98 -10.17
CA SER A 142 4.38 -4.50 -11.52
C SER A 142 3.81 -5.43 -12.58
N LYS A 143 3.60 -4.91 -13.79
CA LYS A 143 3.26 -5.76 -14.94
C LYS A 143 4.46 -6.66 -15.25
N LYS A 144 4.20 -7.91 -15.67
CA LYS A 144 5.25 -8.76 -16.25
C LYS A 144 5.77 -8.10 -17.50
N ASP A 145 7.10 -7.99 -17.62
CA ASP A 145 7.72 -7.68 -18.90
C ASP A 145 7.37 -8.84 -19.86
N LYS A 146 6.80 -8.50 -21.02
CA LYS A 146 6.46 -9.46 -22.07
C LYS A 146 7.70 -9.85 -22.86
#